data_AF-A0A850NYF3-F1
#
_entry.id   AF-A0A850NYF3-F1
#
_cell.length_a   1.000
_cell.length_b   1.000
_cell.length_c   1.000
_cell.angle_alpha   90.00
_cell.angle_beta   90.00
_cell.angle_gamma   90.00
#
_symmetry.space_group_name_H-M   'P 1'
#
loop_
_entity.id
_entity.type
_entity.pdbx_description
1 polymer ?
#
loop_
_entity_poly.entity_id
_entity_poly.type
_entity_poly.pdbx_seq_one_letter_code
_entity_poly.pdbx_strand_id
1 'polypeptide(L)'
;MMKKGLLLAGMMSVALPTGVHAEDISWADSQYPSAIMKGPHAPEITAGIHRIAGNYARTVINFLSVETGPAHVINGIAYLDGCQPHMCMNFATVAFDGNGHYWGYLSDMDANYTHTYEKTFGHPAPEILKLLKNRGIQK
;
A
#
# COMPACT_ATOMS: atom_id res chain seq x y z
N MET A 1 -17.78 -51.46 44.07
CA MET A 1 -18.07 -51.32 42.62
C MET A 1 -17.42 -50.06 42.10
N MET A 2 -16.40 -50.19 41.25
CA MET A 2 -15.66 -49.09 40.62
C MET A 2 -16.48 -48.48 39.47
N LYS A 3 -16.65 -47.15 39.44
CA LYS A 3 -16.98 -46.42 38.20
C LYS A 3 -15.68 -45.83 37.64
N LYS A 4 -15.21 -46.42 36.54
CA LYS A 4 -14.11 -45.90 35.72
C LYS A 4 -14.64 -44.68 34.95
N GLY A 5 -14.20 -43.49 35.33
CA GLY A 5 -14.33 -42.29 34.50
C GLY A 5 -13.18 -42.27 33.50
N LEU A 6 -13.51 -42.49 32.23
CA LEU A 6 -12.60 -42.40 31.10
C LEU A 6 -12.37 -40.90 30.80
N LEU A 7 -11.18 -40.37 31.13
CA LEU A 7 -10.76 -39.05 30.68
C LEU A 7 -10.40 -39.14 29.20
N LEU A 8 -11.29 -38.70 28.31
CA LEU A 8 -10.90 -38.37 26.95
C LEU A 8 -10.07 -37.08 27.02
N ALA A 9 -8.75 -37.24 26.83
CA ALA A 9 -7.87 -36.14 26.50
C ALA A 9 -8.35 -35.55 25.16
N GLY A 10 -9.08 -34.43 25.25
CA GLY A 10 -9.45 -33.64 24.09
C GLY A 10 -8.18 -33.17 23.41
N MET A 11 -7.90 -33.73 22.22
CA MET A 11 -6.90 -33.20 21.32
C MET A 11 -7.34 -31.79 20.93
N MET A 12 -6.76 -30.77 21.57
CA MET A 12 -6.80 -29.42 21.03
C MET A 12 -5.97 -29.45 19.75
N SER A 13 -6.65 -29.60 18.62
CA SER A 13 -6.09 -29.21 17.33
C SER A 13 -5.87 -27.70 17.38
N VAL A 14 -4.67 -27.29 17.77
CA VAL A 14 -4.19 -25.94 17.50
C VAL A 14 -4.13 -25.86 15.98
N ALA A 15 -5.11 -25.22 15.37
CA ALA A 15 -5.00 -24.76 14.01
C ALA A 15 -3.82 -23.78 14.00
N LEU A 16 -2.66 -24.29 13.61
CA LEU A 16 -1.54 -23.46 13.22
C LEU A 16 -2.10 -22.44 12.23
N PRO A 17 -1.83 -21.13 12.39
CA PRO A 17 -2.24 -20.16 11.38
C PRO A 17 -1.62 -20.65 10.08
N THR A 18 -2.48 -21.10 9.15
CA THR A 18 -2.09 -21.35 7.77
C THR A 18 -1.37 -20.10 7.33
N GLY A 19 -0.07 -20.21 7.07
CA GLY A 19 0.75 -19.07 6.67
C GLY A 19 -0.03 -18.28 5.62
N VAL A 20 -0.30 -17.02 5.91
CA VAL A 20 -0.99 -16.13 4.97
C VAL A 20 -0.13 -16.14 3.73
N HIS A 21 -0.57 -16.84 2.69
CA HIS A 21 0.12 -16.84 1.41
C HIS A 21 0.10 -15.39 0.92
N ALA A 22 1.25 -14.91 0.44
CA ALA A 22 1.33 -13.59 -0.17
C ALA A 22 0.25 -13.48 -1.25
N GLU A 23 -0.55 -12.43 -1.19
CA GLU A 23 -1.57 -12.15 -2.20
C GLU A 23 -0.89 -11.96 -3.57
N ASP A 24 -1.50 -12.48 -4.62
CA ASP A 24 -1.09 -12.15 -5.98
C ASP A 24 -1.54 -10.73 -6.30
N ILE A 25 -0.60 -9.79 -6.37
CA ILE A 25 -0.86 -8.38 -6.65
C ILE A 25 -0.76 -8.03 -8.15
N SER A 26 -0.58 -9.02 -9.03
CA SER A 26 -0.48 -8.79 -10.48
C SER A 26 -1.72 -8.12 -11.07
N TRP A 27 -2.86 -8.23 -10.39
CA TRP A 27 -4.10 -7.57 -10.76
C TRP A 27 -3.98 -6.04 -10.80
N ALA A 28 -3.05 -5.43 -10.05
CA ALA A 28 -2.86 -3.99 -10.00
C ALA A 28 -2.15 -3.44 -11.24
N ASP A 29 -1.40 -4.28 -11.96
CA ASP A 29 -0.58 -3.83 -13.07
C ASP A 29 -1.42 -3.25 -14.20
N SER A 30 -0.94 -2.15 -14.79
CA SER A 30 -1.60 -1.45 -15.90
C SER A 30 -3.00 -0.89 -15.59
N GLN A 31 -3.47 -0.95 -14.34
CA GLN A 31 -4.71 -0.30 -13.92
C GLN A 31 -4.47 1.11 -13.43
N TYR A 32 -5.40 2.02 -13.69
CA TYR A 32 -5.32 3.37 -13.14
C TYR A 32 -5.52 3.36 -11.61
N PRO A 33 -4.71 4.10 -10.84
CA PRO A 33 -4.85 4.19 -9.39
C PRO A 33 -6.26 4.59 -8.94
N SER A 34 -6.96 5.45 -9.68
CA SER A 34 -8.33 5.83 -9.36
C SER A 34 -9.32 4.66 -9.47
N ALA A 35 -9.09 3.73 -10.41
CA ALA A 35 -9.88 2.51 -10.57
C ALA A 35 -9.59 1.51 -9.44
N ILE A 36 -8.32 1.32 -9.11
CA ILE A 36 -7.89 0.48 -7.96
C ILE A 36 -8.53 0.99 -6.66
N MET A 37 -8.47 2.30 -6.42
CA MET A 37 -9.02 2.95 -5.22
C MET A 37 -10.56 2.98 -5.18
N LYS A 38 -11.25 2.52 -6.23
CA LYS A 38 -12.70 2.28 -6.25
C LYS A 38 -13.06 0.78 -6.36
N GLY A 39 -12.04 -0.06 -6.50
CA GLY A 39 -12.17 -1.50 -6.70
C GLY A 39 -12.31 -2.28 -5.38
N PRO A 40 -12.34 -3.63 -5.48
CA PRO A 40 -12.51 -4.50 -4.32
C PRO A 40 -11.36 -4.38 -3.30
N HIS A 41 -10.16 -4.02 -3.75
CA HIS A 41 -8.95 -3.86 -2.93
C HIS A 41 -8.82 -2.47 -2.27
N ALA A 42 -9.71 -1.52 -2.60
CA ALA A 42 -9.64 -0.16 -2.07
C ALA A 42 -9.65 -0.07 -0.53
N PRO A 43 -10.46 -0.86 0.22
CA PRO A 43 -10.49 -0.78 1.68
C PRO A 43 -9.16 -1.16 2.33
N GLU A 44 -8.48 -2.20 1.84
CA GLU A 44 -7.21 -2.65 2.43
C GLU A 44 -6.06 -1.71 2.10
N ILE A 45 -6.02 -1.18 0.87
CA ILE A 45 -5.03 -0.19 0.46
C ILE A 45 -5.21 1.10 1.26
N THR A 46 -6.46 1.55 1.42
CA THR A 46 -6.79 2.72 2.25
C THR A 46 -6.30 2.51 3.69
N ALA A 47 -6.55 1.34 4.28
CA ALA A 47 -6.09 1.02 5.62
C ALA A 47 -4.54 0.97 5.71
N GLY A 48 -3.88 0.41 4.70
CA GLY A 48 -2.41 0.41 4.59
C GLY A 48 -1.83 1.82 4.53
N ILE A 49 -2.41 2.70 3.72
CA ILE A 49 -2.01 4.11 3.63
C ILE A 49 -2.20 4.81 4.98
N HIS A 50 -3.34 4.63 5.64
CA HIS A 50 -3.59 5.20 6.97
C HIS A 50 -2.54 4.75 8.00
N ARG A 51 -2.12 3.49 7.94
CA ARG A 51 -1.10 2.94 8.84
C ARG A 51 0.26 3.62 8.66
N ILE A 52 0.69 3.89 7.43
CA ILE A 52 2.03 4.43 7.16
C ILE A 52 2.09 5.96 7.12
N ALA A 53 1.00 6.63 6.71
CA ALA A 53 0.99 8.06 6.45
C ALA A 53 0.33 8.89 7.56
N GLY A 54 -0.45 8.25 8.45
CA GLY A 54 -1.10 8.92 9.58
C GLY A 54 -1.90 10.15 9.14
N ASN A 55 -1.52 11.34 9.62
CA ASN A 55 -2.18 12.60 9.29
C ASN A 55 -2.10 12.98 7.80
N TYR A 56 -1.17 12.41 7.03
CA TYR A 56 -1.04 12.63 5.59
C TYR A 56 -1.92 11.69 4.74
N ALA A 57 -2.53 10.67 5.35
CA ALA A 57 -3.25 9.63 4.61
C ALA A 57 -4.36 10.20 3.71
N ARG A 58 -5.13 11.17 4.22
CA ARG A 58 -6.18 11.82 3.44
C ARG A 58 -5.63 12.55 2.22
N THR A 59 -4.49 13.24 2.36
CA THR A 59 -3.83 13.92 1.24
C THR A 59 -3.34 12.92 0.20
N VAL A 60 -2.68 11.85 0.63
CA VAL A 60 -2.18 10.78 -0.25
C VAL A 60 -3.33 10.14 -1.03
N ILE A 61 -4.40 9.72 -0.35
CA ILE A 61 -5.58 9.11 -0.98
C ILE A 61 -6.22 10.08 -1.98
N ASN A 62 -6.31 11.36 -1.63
CA ASN A 62 -6.85 12.37 -2.54
C ASN A 62 -5.99 12.53 -3.80
N PHE A 63 -4.67 12.43 -3.70
CA PHE A 63 -3.78 12.53 -4.86
C PHE A 63 -3.89 11.29 -5.76
N LEU A 64 -4.02 10.09 -5.18
CA LEU A 64 -4.25 8.85 -5.95
C LEU A 64 -5.58 8.83 -6.72
N SER A 65 -6.48 9.78 -6.45
CA SER A 65 -7.72 9.93 -7.24
C SER A 65 -7.50 10.64 -8.58
N VAL A 66 -6.33 11.25 -8.80
CA VAL A 66 -5.99 12.01 -10.00
C VAL A 66 -4.81 11.36 -10.69
N GLU A 67 -5.07 10.89 -11.91
CA GLU A 67 -4.19 9.98 -12.63
C GLU A 67 -3.04 10.73 -13.33
N THR A 68 -1.83 10.26 -13.07
CA THR A 68 -0.60 10.63 -13.79
C THR A 68 -0.17 9.54 -14.78
N GLY A 69 -0.68 8.32 -14.60
CA GLY A 69 -0.40 7.13 -15.40
C GLY A 69 -1.03 5.88 -14.76
N PRO A 70 -0.93 4.71 -15.42
CA PRO A 70 -1.32 3.44 -14.81
C PRO A 70 -0.35 3.05 -13.69
N ALA A 71 -0.81 2.18 -12.80
CA ALA A 71 0.04 1.52 -11.82
C ALA A 71 0.99 0.51 -12.49
N HIS A 72 2.12 0.26 -11.83
CA HIS A 72 3.13 -0.69 -12.28
C HIS A 72 3.42 -1.72 -11.19
N VAL A 73 3.47 -3.00 -11.57
CA VAL A 73 3.93 -4.07 -10.68
C VAL A 73 5.35 -4.46 -11.06
N ILE A 74 6.29 -4.22 -10.15
CA ILE A 74 7.72 -4.46 -10.35
C ILE A 74 8.21 -5.34 -9.21
N ASN A 75 8.79 -6.50 -9.56
CA ASN A 75 9.36 -7.44 -8.57
C ASN A 75 8.39 -7.82 -7.43
N GLY A 76 7.09 -7.97 -7.74
CA GLY A 76 6.07 -8.30 -6.73
C GLY A 76 5.67 -7.13 -5.83
N ILE A 77 5.91 -5.88 -6.25
CA ILE A 77 5.47 -4.66 -5.57
C ILE A 77 4.67 -3.81 -6.56
N ALA A 78 3.44 -3.45 -6.20
CA ALA A 78 2.61 -2.52 -6.96
C ALA A 78 2.98 -1.08 -6.58
N TYR A 79 3.06 -0.20 -7.57
CA TYR A 79 3.32 1.23 -7.42
C TYR A 79 2.16 2.02 -8.02
N LEU A 80 1.48 2.80 -7.19
CA LEU A 80 0.38 3.68 -7.56
C LEU A 80 0.87 5.11 -7.44
N ASP A 81 0.75 5.89 -8.52
CA ASP A 81 1.12 7.31 -8.54
C ASP A 81 -0.11 8.19 -8.77
N GLY A 82 -0.11 9.36 -8.16
CA GLY A 82 -1.15 10.35 -8.36
C GLY A 82 -0.65 11.75 -8.04
N CYS A 83 -1.44 12.73 -8.46
CA CYS A 83 -1.07 14.13 -8.30
C CYS A 83 -2.16 14.94 -7.58
N GLN A 84 -1.82 16.14 -7.15
CA GLN A 84 -2.79 17.10 -6.67
C GLN A 84 -3.82 17.43 -7.78
N PRO A 85 -5.13 17.40 -7.46
CA PRO A 85 -6.17 17.82 -8.40
C PRO A 85 -5.90 19.17 -9.05
N HIS A 86 -6.19 19.27 -10.34
CA HIS A 86 -6.11 20.46 -11.20
C HIS A 86 -4.72 20.99 -11.55
N MET A 87 -3.71 20.81 -10.69
CA MET A 87 -2.40 21.44 -10.90
C MET A 87 -1.26 20.46 -11.08
N CYS A 88 -1.38 19.20 -10.63
CA CYS A 88 -0.30 18.22 -10.60
C CYS A 88 1.07 18.80 -10.21
N MET A 89 1.11 19.73 -9.26
CA MET A 89 2.36 20.28 -8.73
C MET A 89 2.90 19.43 -7.59
N ASN A 90 2.00 18.76 -6.87
CA ASN A 90 2.30 17.88 -5.75
C ASN A 90 1.94 16.46 -6.14
N PHE A 91 2.71 15.49 -5.66
CA PHE A 91 2.62 14.09 -6.06
C PHE A 91 2.66 13.17 -4.86
N ALA A 92 1.90 12.09 -4.93
CA ALA A 92 1.99 10.99 -3.98
C ALA A 92 2.17 9.69 -4.74
N THR A 93 3.12 8.88 -4.30
CA THR A 93 3.31 7.53 -4.77
C THR A 93 3.19 6.57 -3.58
N VAL A 94 2.40 5.52 -3.74
CA VAL A 94 2.23 4.45 -2.74
C VAL A 94 2.71 3.15 -3.36
N ALA A 95 3.41 2.35 -2.57
CA ALA A 95 3.81 1.01 -2.96
C ALA A 95 3.33 -0.02 -1.94
N PHE A 96 2.94 -1.20 -2.41
CA PHE A 96 2.55 -2.32 -1.55
C PHE A 96 2.89 -3.68 -2.17
N ASP A 97 3.11 -4.68 -1.31
CA ASP A 97 3.34 -6.07 -1.71
C ASP A 97 2.21 -7.00 -1.23
N GLY A 98 2.21 -8.24 -1.72
CA GLY A 98 1.24 -9.26 -1.33
C GLY A 98 1.34 -9.72 0.13
N ASN A 99 2.37 -9.30 0.87
CA ASN A 99 2.53 -9.60 2.29
C ASN A 99 1.89 -8.53 3.20
N GLY A 100 1.29 -7.50 2.61
CA GLY A 100 0.68 -6.40 3.35
C GLY A 100 1.69 -5.39 3.87
N HIS A 101 2.89 -5.32 3.29
CA HIS A 101 3.82 -4.22 3.50
C HIS A 101 3.41 -3.03 2.64
N TYR A 102 3.60 -1.82 3.19
CA TYR A 102 3.24 -0.57 2.54
C TYR A 102 4.36 0.45 2.70
N TRP A 103 4.59 1.22 1.64
CA TRP A 103 5.51 2.33 1.60
C TRP A 103 4.89 3.50 0.86
N GLY A 104 5.38 4.69 1.11
CA GLY A 104 4.85 5.87 0.45
C GLY A 104 5.86 6.99 0.33
N TYR A 105 5.58 7.87 -0.62
CA TYR A 105 6.33 9.08 -0.86
C TYR A 105 5.36 10.20 -1.20
N LEU A 106 5.55 11.37 -0.60
CA LEU A 106 4.78 12.58 -0.86
C LEU A 106 5.76 13.71 -1.15
N SER A 107 5.54 14.38 -2.28
CA SER A 107 6.24 15.60 -2.69
C SER A 107 5.20 16.71 -2.76
N ASP A 108 5.33 17.69 -1.87
CA ASP A 108 4.35 18.77 -1.67
C ASP A 108 5.05 20.12 -1.76
N MET A 109 4.62 20.97 -2.68
CA MET A 109 5.16 22.30 -2.85
C MET A 109 4.43 23.29 -1.94
N ASP A 110 5.16 24.27 -1.38
CA ASP A 110 4.53 25.35 -0.63
C ASP A 110 3.55 26.17 -1.50
N ALA A 111 2.67 26.93 -0.84
CA ALA A 111 1.63 27.71 -1.53
C ALA A 111 2.19 28.82 -2.45
N ASN A 112 3.46 29.20 -2.28
CA ASN A 112 4.14 30.19 -3.11
C ASN A 112 4.94 29.56 -4.24
N TYR A 113 4.93 28.23 -4.36
CA TYR A 113 5.70 27.45 -5.31
C TYR A 113 7.21 27.66 -5.20
N THR A 114 7.72 27.95 -4.00
CA THR A 114 9.14 28.27 -3.78
C THR A 114 9.96 27.11 -3.24
N HIS A 115 9.32 26.17 -2.53
CA HIS A 115 10.00 25.05 -1.89
C HIS A 115 9.18 23.77 -1.97
N THR A 116 9.88 22.66 -2.22
CA THR A 116 9.30 21.32 -2.23
C THR A 116 9.64 20.60 -0.94
N TYR A 117 8.62 20.14 -0.22
CA TYR A 117 8.75 19.28 0.94
C TYR A 117 8.56 17.82 0.54
N GLU A 118 9.52 16.99 0.92
CA GLU A 118 9.48 15.55 0.68
C GLU A 118 9.19 14.80 1.98
N LYS A 119 8.33 13.79 1.91
CA LYS A 119 8.04 12.87 3.02
C LYS A 119 8.08 11.44 2.53
N THR A 120 8.74 10.60 3.30
CA THR A 120 8.82 9.16 3.07
C THR A 120 8.07 8.44 4.20
N PHE A 121 7.28 7.43 3.84
CA PHE A 121 6.44 6.66 4.75
C PHE A 121 6.80 5.17 4.67
N GLY A 122 6.71 4.47 5.81
CA GLY A 122 6.90 3.01 5.86
C GLY A 122 8.35 2.50 5.82
N HIS A 123 9.35 3.40 5.88
CA HIS A 123 10.79 3.05 5.87
C HIS A 123 11.19 2.12 4.70
N PRO A 124 10.97 2.53 3.43
CA PRO A 124 11.32 1.72 2.27
C PRO A 124 12.83 1.49 2.18
N ALA A 125 13.20 0.31 1.69
CA ALA A 125 14.56 0.05 1.25
C ALA A 125 14.96 1.01 0.10
N PRO A 126 16.26 1.31 -0.09
CA PRO A 126 16.72 2.31 -1.07
C PRO A 126 16.18 2.11 -2.50
N GLU A 127 16.05 0.88 -2.95
CA GLU A 127 15.53 0.49 -4.25
C GLU A 127 14.03 0.78 -4.41
N ILE A 128 13.24 0.52 -3.36
CA ILE A 128 11.81 0.85 -3.31
C ILE A 128 11.65 2.37 -3.26
N LEU A 129 12.48 3.07 -2.46
CA LEU A 129 12.46 4.52 -2.38
C LEU A 129 12.79 5.18 -3.72
N LYS A 130 13.74 4.63 -4.48
CA LYS A 130 14.06 5.11 -5.82
C LYS A 130 12.84 5.00 -6.74
N LEU A 131 12.14 3.87 -6.72
CA LEU A 131 10.94 3.67 -7.53
C LEU A 131 9.78 4.57 -7.08
N LEU A 132 9.59 4.75 -5.77
CA LEU A 132 8.61 5.71 -5.24
C LEU A 132 8.88 7.13 -5.72
N LYS A 133 10.13 7.61 -5.65
CA LYS A 133 10.50 8.94 -6.15
C LYS A 133 10.34 9.08 -7.68
N ASN A 134 10.55 7.99 -8.40
CA ASN A 134 10.35 7.90 -9.85
C ASN A 134 8.93 7.48 -10.25
N ARG A 135 7.96 7.48 -9.32
CA ARG A 135 6.54 7.23 -9.62
C ARG A 135 6.29 5.85 -10.23
N GLY A 136 7.03 4.83 -9.80
CA GLY A 136 6.92 3.47 -10.32
C GLY A 136 7.53 3.27 -11.71
N ILE A 137 8.24 4.25 -12.27
CA ILE A 137 8.87 4.14 -13.60
C ILE A 137 10.31 3.66 -13.46
N GLN A 138 10.63 2.54 -14.12
CA GLN A 138 12.00 2.10 -14.33
C GLN A 138 12.62 2.92 -15.47
N LYS A 139 13.45 3.92 -15.12
CA LYS A 139 14.34 4.61 -16.04
C LYS A 139 15.76 4.08 -15.92
#